data_AF-A0A954BLF8-F1
#
_entry.id   AF-A0A954BLF8-F1
#
_cell.length_a   1.000
_cell.length_b   1.000
_cell.length_c   1.000
_cell.angle_alpha   90.00
_cell.angle_beta   90.00
_cell.angle_gamma   90.00
#
_symmetry.space_group_name_H-M   'P 1'
#
loop_
_entity.id
_entity.type
_entity.pdbx_description
1 polymer ?
#
loop_
_entity_poly.entity_id
_entity_poly.type
_entity_poly.pdbx_seq_one_letter_code
_entity_poly.pdbx_strand_id
1 'polypeptide(L)'
;MRFLAAAGFLALSVLAGCGQAKSGHQQLVDACTEKGEEPATCSCIVSAMEAKLNPDLFKRTVVAVVREKRDVEAFVSSLPDSEKMEYLGAAVEMGKCKLAGSESK
;
A
#
# COMPACT_ATOMS: atom_id res chain seq x y z
N MET A 1 39.76 -7.69 -46.58
CA MET A 1 38.50 -7.33 -47.27
C MET A 1 37.34 -7.86 -46.43
N ARG A 2 36.43 -6.93 -46.09
CA ARG A 2 35.06 -7.06 -45.53
C ARG A 2 34.47 -8.46 -45.32
N PHE A 3 34.00 -8.74 -44.10
CA PHE A 3 32.61 -9.13 -43.85
C PHE A 3 32.09 -8.43 -42.58
N LEU A 4 31.12 -7.55 -42.78
CA LEU A 4 30.25 -6.94 -41.78
C LEU A 4 29.04 -7.87 -41.58
N ALA A 5 28.64 -8.14 -40.33
CA ALA A 5 27.28 -8.45 -39.86
C ALA A 5 27.41 -9.09 -38.46
N ALA A 6 26.65 -8.77 -37.41
CA ALA A 6 25.50 -7.92 -37.27
C ALA A 6 25.46 -7.37 -35.83
N ALA A 7 25.06 -6.11 -35.71
CA ALA A 7 24.50 -5.59 -34.47
C ALA A 7 23.12 -6.20 -34.25
N GLY A 8 22.85 -6.62 -33.02
CA GLY A 8 21.53 -7.03 -32.51
C GLY A 8 21.67 -7.28 -31.01
N PHE A 9 21.43 -6.28 -30.17
CA PHE A 9 20.17 -6.15 -29.39
C PHE A 9 19.77 -7.48 -28.75
N LEU A 10 19.79 -7.70 -27.43
CA LEU A 10 19.39 -6.84 -26.33
C LEU A 10 20.01 -7.38 -25.03
N ALA A 11 20.52 -6.46 -24.22
CA ALA A 11 20.66 -6.68 -22.79
C ALA A 11 19.27 -6.93 -22.18
N LEU A 12 19.15 -8.01 -21.40
CA LEU A 12 18.25 -8.10 -20.25
C LEU A 12 18.92 -9.03 -19.22
N SER A 13 20.04 -8.52 -18.74
CA SER A 13 20.56 -8.80 -17.42
C SER A 13 19.46 -8.67 -16.34
N VAL A 14 19.40 -9.70 -15.49
CA VAL A 14 19.18 -9.62 -14.04
C VAL A 14 17.73 -9.72 -13.53
N LEU A 15 17.51 -10.85 -12.85
CA LEU A 15 16.75 -11.04 -11.60
C LEU A 15 15.48 -10.20 -11.41
N ALA A 16 14.33 -10.85 -11.51
CA ALA A 16 13.33 -10.71 -10.47
C ALA A 16 13.30 -12.04 -9.72
N GLY A 17 14.01 -12.09 -8.59
CA GLY A 17 13.97 -13.24 -7.71
C GLY A 17 12.54 -13.57 -7.32
N CYS A 18 12.22 -14.86 -7.26
CA CYS A 18 11.10 -15.40 -6.51
C CYS A 18 11.33 -15.21 -5.00
N GLY A 19 11.62 -13.97 -4.56
CA GLY A 19 11.40 -13.56 -3.19
C GLY A 19 9.96 -13.10 -3.15
N GLN A 20 9.10 -13.85 -2.47
CA GLN A 20 7.68 -13.56 -2.33
C GLN A 20 7.49 -12.09 -1.95
N ALA A 21 7.16 -11.24 -2.93
CA ALA A 21 6.95 -9.84 -2.69
C ALA A 21 5.77 -9.71 -1.73
N LYS A 22 5.98 -9.11 -0.55
CA LYS A 22 4.90 -8.89 0.42
C LYS A 22 3.74 -8.18 -0.27
N SER A 23 2.52 -8.63 -0.01
CA SER A 23 1.32 -7.96 -0.52
C SER A 23 1.28 -6.50 -0.06
N GLY A 24 0.61 -5.64 -0.83
CA GLY A 24 0.40 -4.24 -0.42
C GLY A 24 -0.28 -4.14 0.96
N HIS A 25 -1.20 -5.08 1.23
CA HIS A 25 -1.80 -5.29 2.53
C HIS A 25 -0.75 -5.48 3.63
N GLN A 26 0.11 -6.51 3.50
CA GLN A 26 1.11 -6.81 4.53
C GLN A 26 2.08 -5.64 4.72
N GLN A 27 2.45 -4.95 3.65
CA GLN A 27 3.31 -3.77 3.72
C GLN A 27 2.69 -2.62 4.53
N LEU A 28 1.38 -2.39 4.40
CA LEU A 28 0.68 -1.38 5.20
C LEU A 28 0.49 -1.82 6.65
N VAL A 29 0.22 -3.11 6.89
CA VAL A 29 0.13 -3.66 8.26
C VAL A 29 1.47 -3.47 8.98
N ASP A 30 2.58 -3.85 8.34
CA ASP A 30 3.92 -3.68 8.88
C ASP A 30 4.20 -2.20 9.18
N ALA A 31 3.90 -1.29 8.24
CA ALA A 31 4.10 0.15 8.43
C ALA A 31 3.24 0.76 9.55
N CYS A 32 2.03 0.26 9.76
CA CYS A 32 1.16 0.65 10.86
C CYS A 32 1.71 0.14 12.21
N THR A 33 2.17 -1.10 12.27
CA THR A 33 2.78 -1.68 13.47
C THR A 33 4.10 -1.00 13.84
N GLU A 34 4.91 -0.61 12.85
CA GLU A 34 6.12 0.20 13.06
C GLU A 34 5.82 1.56 13.72
N LYS A 35 4.60 2.08 13.57
CA LYS A 35 4.13 3.30 14.26
C LYS A 35 3.61 3.06 15.67
N GLY A 36 3.66 1.82 16.17
CA GLY A 36 3.34 1.47 17.56
C GLY A 36 1.90 0.97 17.78
N GLU A 37 1.13 0.73 16.72
CA GLU A 37 -0.21 0.14 16.81
C GLU A 37 -0.13 -1.39 16.86
N GLU A 38 -1.10 -2.01 17.55
CA GLU A 38 -1.20 -3.47 17.66
C GLU A 38 -1.39 -4.14 16.29
N PRO A 39 -0.73 -5.28 15.99
CA PRO A 39 -0.84 -5.95 14.69
C PRO A 39 -2.27 -6.30 14.29
N ALA A 40 -3.12 -6.70 15.25
CA ALA A 40 -4.52 -7.00 15.01
C ALA A 40 -5.32 -5.75 14.60
N THR A 41 -5.06 -4.62 15.25
CA THR A 41 -5.65 -3.31 14.90
C THR A 41 -5.21 -2.89 13.51
N CYS A 42 -3.91 -2.97 13.21
CA CYS A 42 -3.38 -2.64 11.88
C CYS A 42 -3.96 -3.51 10.78
N SER A 43 -4.07 -4.82 10.99
CA SER A 43 -4.70 -5.75 10.05
C SER A 43 -6.16 -5.40 9.78
N CYS A 44 -6.93 -5.07 10.83
CA CYS A 44 -8.31 -4.63 10.68
C CYS A 44 -8.42 -3.32 9.89
N ILE A 45 -7.59 -2.33 10.21
CA ILE A 45 -7.56 -1.03 9.53
C ILE A 45 -7.26 -1.21 8.04
N VAL A 46 -6.21 -1.97 7.69
CA VAL A 46 -5.82 -2.18 6.30
C VAL A 46 -6.86 -3.01 5.55
N SER A 47 -7.51 -3.97 6.19
CA SER A 47 -8.64 -4.71 5.61
C SER A 47 -9.83 -3.80 5.31
N ALA A 48 -10.14 -2.86 6.20
CA ALA A 48 -11.21 -1.88 5.99
C ALA A 48 -10.90 -0.95 4.80
N MET A 49 -9.63 -0.53 4.64
CA MET A 49 -9.19 0.23 3.47
C MET A 49 -9.34 -0.59 2.19
N GLU A 50 -8.85 -1.83 2.18
CA GLU A 50 -8.90 -2.69 0.99
C GLU A 50 -10.34 -3.04 0.58
N ALA A 51 -11.27 -3.10 1.53
CA ALA A 51 -12.69 -3.36 1.27
C ALA A 51 -13.47 -2.13 0.78
N LYS A 52 -13.02 -0.91 1.12
CA LYS A 52 -13.77 0.33 0.84
C LYS A 52 -13.16 1.18 -0.26
N LEU A 53 -11.84 1.20 -0.38
CA LEU A 53 -11.15 1.93 -1.43
C LEU A 53 -11.20 1.14 -2.73
N ASN A 54 -11.32 1.84 -3.85
CA ASN A 54 -11.03 1.25 -5.14
C ASN A 54 -9.62 0.61 -5.15
N PRO A 55 -9.42 -0.58 -5.77
CA PRO A 55 -8.12 -1.23 -5.89
C PRO A 55 -6.96 -0.34 -6.37
N ASP A 56 -7.20 0.61 -7.28
CA ASP A 56 -6.17 1.56 -7.72
C ASP A 56 -5.76 2.52 -6.58
N LEU A 57 -6.75 3.07 -5.89
CA LEU A 57 -6.54 3.98 -4.78
C LEU A 57 -5.80 3.29 -3.62
N PHE A 58 -6.17 2.03 -3.32
CA PHE A 58 -5.45 1.22 -2.35
C PHE A 58 -3.97 1.02 -2.74
N LYS A 59 -3.69 0.68 -4.01
CA LYS A 59 -2.30 0.55 -4.50
C LYS A 59 -1.51 1.85 -4.38
N ARG A 60 -2.11 2.99 -4.75
CA ARG A 60 -1.46 4.31 -4.59
C ARG A 60 -1.21 4.65 -3.13
N THR A 61 -2.10 4.23 -2.24
CA THR A 61 -1.92 4.34 -0.78
C THR A 61 -0.69 3.58 -0.31
N VAL A 62 -0.55 2.31 -0.72
CA VAL A 62 0.62 1.49 -0.39
C VAL A 62 1.90 2.19 -0.85
N VAL A 63 1.93 2.72 -2.06
CA VAL A 63 3.11 3.43 -2.59
C VAL A 63 3.40 4.69 -1.75
N ALA A 64 2.41 5.56 -1.54
CA ALA A 64 2.58 6.81 -0.81
C ALA A 64 3.06 6.57 0.64
N VAL A 65 2.45 5.64 1.35
CA VAL A 65 2.73 5.40 2.77
C VAL A 65 3.99 4.57 2.98
N VAL A 66 4.15 3.47 2.22
CA VAL A 66 5.23 2.51 2.47
C VAL A 66 6.51 2.92 1.77
N ARG A 67 6.43 3.30 0.49
CA ARG A 67 7.61 3.62 -0.33
C ARG A 67 8.03 5.07 -0.21
N GLU A 68 7.08 5.98 -0.33
CA GLU A 68 7.37 7.43 -0.28
C GLU A 68 7.40 7.97 1.16
N LYS A 69 6.98 7.14 2.15
CA LYS A 69 6.91 7.51 3.57
C LYS A 69 6.11 8.79 3.81
N ARG A 70 5.13 9.07 2.95
CA ARG A 70 4.23 10.21 3.10
C ARG A 70 3.31 9.98 4.28
N ASP A 71 2.99 11.07 4.97
CA ASP A 71 1.91 11.07 5.94
C ASP A 71 0.57 10.75 5.24
N VAL A 72 -0.26 9.95 5.91
CA VAL A 72 -1.53 9.47 5.33
C VAL A 72 -2.51 10.63 5.14
N GLU A 73 -2.60 11.55 6.10
CA GLU A 73 -3.49 12.70 6.03
C GLU A 73 -3.05 13.66 4.92
N ALA A 74 -1.74 13.88 4.80
CA ALA A 74 -1.17 14.67 3.72
C ALA A 74 -1.38 14.03 2.33
N PHE A 75 -1.32 12.70 2.24
CA PHE A 75 -1.67 11.98 1.01
C PHE A 75 -3.14 12.15 0.66
N VAL A 76 -4.05 11.86 1.59
CA VAL A 76 -5.51 11.98 1.39
C VAL A 76 -5.90 13.41 1.01
N SER A 77 -5.31 14.42 1.65
CA SER A 77 -5.58 15.83 1.35
C SER A 77 -5.20 16.23 -0.08
N SER A 78 -4.21 15.55 -0.68
CA SER A 78 -3.77 15.77 -2.06
C SER A 78 -4.63 15.08 -3.13
N LEU A 79 -5.57 14.22 -2.73
CA LEU A 79 -6.43 13.47 -3.65
C LEU A 79 -7.57 14.34 -4.23
N PRO A 80 -8.14 13.94 -5.37
CA PRO A 80 -9.41 14.48 -5.83
C PRO A 80 -10.54 14.20 -4.83
N ASP A 81 -11.56 15.05 -4.82
CA ASP A 81 -12.63 14.99 -3.81
C ASP A 81 -13.40 13.66 -3.82
N SER A 82 -13.59 13.04 -4.98
CA SER A 82 -14.21 11.71 -5.08
C SER A 82 -13.45 10.64 -4.30
N GLU A 83 -12.11 10.66 -4.38
CA GLU A 83 -11.25 9.70 -3.67
C GLU A 83 -11.14 10.03 -2.18
N LYS A 84 -11.19 11.31 -1.81
CA LYS A 84 -11.33 11.72 -0.40
C LYS A 84 -12.59 11.15 0.23
N MET A 85 -13.72 11.16 -0.50
CA MET A 85 -14.98 10.60 -0.01
C MET A 85 -14.89 9.08 0.21
N GLU A 86 -14.16 8.35 -0.64
CA GLU A 86 -13.89 6.92 -0.40
C GLU A 86 -13.08 6.71 0.89
N TYR A 87 -12.08 7.56 1.13
CA TYR A 87 -11.30 7.55 2.36
C TYR A 87 -12.13 7.88 3.61
N LEU A 88 -13.06 8.82 3.52
CA LEU A 88 -13.98 9.10 4.62
C LEU A 88 -14.87 7.89 4.93
N GLY A 89 -15.36 7.20 3.90
CA GLY A 89 -16.10 5.95 4.06
C GLY A 89 -15.25 4.84 4.69
N ALA A 90 -13.99 4.71 4.27
CA ALA A 90 -13.03 3.80 4.87
C ALA A 90 -12.72 4.17 6.34
N ALA A 91 -12.56 5.46 6.65
CA ALA A 91 -12.24 5.95 7.99
C ALA A 91 -13.33 5.60 9.02
N VAL A 92 -14.60 5.61 8.62
CA VAL A 92 -15.71 5.14 9.48
C VAL A 92 -15.57 3.65 9.82
N GLU A 93 -15.18 2.82 8.85
CA GLU A 93 -14.95 1.39 9.08
C GLU A 93 -13.67 1.14 9.88
N MET A 94 -12.58 1.87 9.58
CA MET A 94 -11.32 1.81 10.32
C MET A 94 -11.52 2.22 11.79
N GLY A 95 -12.42 3.18 12.07
CA GLY A 95 -12.77 3.58 13.43
C GLY A 95 -13.32 2.43 14.28
N LYS A 96 -14.03 1.46 13.67
CA LYS A 96 -14.52 0.26 14.36
C LYS A 96 -13.38 -0.65 14.83
N CYS A 97 -12.25 -0.67 14.11
CA CYS A 97 -11.08 -1.45 14.48
C CYS A 97 -10.42 -0.95 15.78
N LYS A 98 -10.37 0.37 15.96
CA LYS A 98 -9.80 0.98 17.17
C LYS A 98 -10.66 0.72 18.41
N LEU A 99 -11.99 0.67 18.22
CA LEU A 99 -12.95 0.33 19.27
C LEU A 99 -12.88 -1.16 19.66
N ALA A 100 -12.76 -2.05 18.68
CA ALA A 100 -12.63 -3.50 18.92
C ALA A 100 -11.37 -3.86 19.72
N GLY A 101 -10.25 -3.14 19.51
CA GLY A 101 -9.02 -3.33 20.29
C GLY A 101 -9.14 -2.88 21.75
N SER A 102 -10.05 -1.97 22.07
CA SER A 102 -10.31 -1.49 23.43
C SER A 102 -11.34 -2.32 24.23
N GLU A 103 -12.14 -3.16 23.55
CA GLU A 103 -13.17 -4.00 24.20
C GLU A 103 -12.63 -5.38 24.65
N SER A 104 -11.39 -5.73 24.31
CA SER A 104 -10.78 -7.02 24.67
C SER A 104 -9.87 -6.97 25.90
N LYS A 105 -10.10 -6.05 26.85
CA LYS A 105 -9.33 -5.96 28.10
C LYS A 105 -10.19 -6.03 29.35
#